data_AF-A0A147F5Y2-F1
#
_entry.id   AF-A0A147F5Y2-F1
#
_cell.length_a   1.000
_cell.length_b   1.000
_cell.length_c   1.000
_cell.angle_alpha   90.00
_cell.angle_beta   90.00
_cell.angle_gamma   90.00
#
_symmetry.space_group_name_H-M   'P 1'
#
loop_
_entity.id
_entity.type
_entity.pdbx_description
1 polymer ?
#
loop_
_entity_poly.entity_id
_entity_poly.type
_entity_poly.pdbx_seq_one_letter_code
_entity_poly.pdbx_strand_id
1 'polypeptide(L)'
;MAFVAAFTIAAVAAASPARAASFSDRTQTLGSVRAATAEAPSDLTCRNNLDGSVTIGWAYDAETPVNFEILVDGRGSIATLGPDARSVRLRANTPFSFGRTSVVRVRTNLTLTWGATSSDARSVTTITILWVGVARCG
;
A
#
# COMPACT_ATOMS: atom_id res chain seq x y z
N MET A 1 -32.03 -96.83 22.65
CA MET A 1 -30.98 -95.99 22.02
C MET A 1 -31.58 -94.61 21.81
N ALA A 2 -31.31 -93.67 22.72
CA ALA A 2 -31.82 -92.30 22.63
C ALA A 2 -30.68 -91.38 22.15
N PHE A 3 -30.91 -90.65 21.06
CA PHE A 3 -29.94 -89.70 20.50
C PHE A 3 -30.38 -88.30 20.93
N VAL A 4 -29.64 -87.66 21.84
CA VAL A 4 -29.90 -86.29 22.28
C VAL A 4 -29.02 -85.36 21.44
N ALA A 5 -29.63 -84.59 20.55
CA ALA A 5 -28.95 -83.55 19.78
C ALA A 5 -28.98 -82.24 20.57
N ALA A 6 -27.81 -81.74 20.98
CA ALA A 6 -27.66 -80.45 21.64
C ALA A 6 -27.64 -79.32 20.59
N PHE A 7 -28.55 -78.34 20.71
CA PHE A 7 -28.54 -77.12 19.90
C PHE A 7 -27.85 -75.99 20.68
N THR A 8 -26.72 -75.49 20.18
CA THR A 8 -26.07 -74.28 20.68
C THR A 8 -26.66 -73.05 20.01
N ILE A 9 -27.25 -72.15 20.81
CA ILE A 9 -27.79 -70.86 20.34
C ILE A 9 -26.68 -69.81 20.47
N ALA A 10 -26.18 -69.30 19.35
CA ALA A 10 -25.23 -68.19 19.35
C ALA A 10 -25.99 -66.86 19.43
N ALA A 11 -25.80 -66.12 20.53
CA ALA A 11 -26.34 -64.77 20.69
C ALA A 11 -25.50 -63.78 19.86
N VAL A 12 -26.10 -63.15 18.86
CA VAL A 12 -25.45 -62.10 18.07
C VAL A 12 -25.71 -60.76 18.77
N ALA A 13 -24.67 -60.18 19.36
CA ALA A 13 -24.74 -58.83 19.93
C ALA A 13 -24.85 -57.82 18.78
N ALA A 14 -25.99 -57.14 18.66
CA ALA A 14 -26.17 -56.06 17.71
C ALA A 14 -25.35 -54.84 18.14
N ALA A 15 -24.44 -54.36 17.29
CA ALA A 15 -23.70 -53.13 17.53
C ALA A 15 -24.65 -51.92 17.44
N SER A 16 -24.62 -51.05 18.44
CA SER A 16 -25.42 -49.82 18.48
C SER A 16 -25.03 -48.85 17.34
N PRO A 17 -25.98 -48.16 16.69
CA PRO A 17 -25.66 -47.22 15.62
C PRO A 17 -24.95 -45.98 16.19
N ALA A 18 -23.77 -45.65 15.65
CA ALA A 18 -23.09 -44.40 15.94
C ALA A 18 -23.89 -43.23 15.34
N ARG A 19 -24.39 -42.32 16.19
CA ARG A 19 -25.04 -41.10 15.73
C ARG A 19 -23.99 -40.01 15.53
N ALA A 20 -23.82 -39.55 14.30
CA ALA A 20 -23.05 -38.35 14.01
C ALA A 20 -23.86 -37.11 14.44
N ALA A 21 -23.23 -36.20 15.19
CA ALA A 21 -23.83 -34.90 15.50
C ALA A 21 -23.81 -34.01 14.25
N SER A 22 -24.90 -33.28 14.00
CA SER A 22 -24.96 -32.27 12.95
C SER A 22 -24.20 -31.01 13.40
N PHE A 23 -23.22 -30.59 12.61
CA PHE A 23 -22.55 -29.31 12.80
C PHE A 23 -23.50 -28.18 12.37
N SER A 24 -24.17 -27.56 13.35
CA SER A 24 -25.13 -26.45 13.12
C SER A 24 -24.58 -25.10 13.58
N ASP A 25 -23.43 -25.05 14.24
CA ASP A 25 -22.86 -23.81 14.76
C ASP A 25 -22.25 -22.97 13.65
N ARG A 26 -22.95 -21.88 13.32
CA ARG A 26 -22.48 -20.88 12.38
C ARG A 26 -21.94 -19.70 13.19
N THR A 27 -20.62 -19.64 13.37
CA THR A 27 -19.97 -18.47 13.97
C THR A 27 -19.95 -17.35 12.93
N GLN A 28 -20.87 -16.39 13.05
CA GLN A 28 -20.89 -15.22 12.19
C GLN A 28 -19.91 -14.18 12.74
N THR A 29 -18.73 -14.08 12.12
CA THR A 29 -17.82 -12.98 12.41
C THR A 29 -18.35 -11.74 11.70
N LEU A 30 -18.74 -10.72 12.48
CA LEU A 30 -19.09 -9.42 11.94
C LEU A 30 -17.81 -8.72 11.50
N GLY A 31 -17.59 -8.66 10.19
CA GLY A 31 -16.57 -7.81 9.56
C GLY A 31 -17.25 -6.75 8.72
N SER A 32 -16.76 -5.51 8.77
CA SER A 32 -17.15 -4.47 7.81
C SER A 32 -16.12 -4.42 6.69
N VAL A 33 -16.60 -4.39 5.44
CA VAL A 33 -15.78 -4.08 4.28
C VAL A 33 -16.01 -2.61 3.98
N ARG A 34 -14.98 -1.78 4.18
CA ARG A 34 -15.00 -0.39 3.73
C ARG A 34 -14.18 -0.30 2.46
N ALA A 35 -14.77 0.21 1.39
CA ALA A 35 -13.97 0.64 0.25
C ALA A 35 -13.11 1.81 0.75
N ALA A 36 -11.79 1.61 0.86
CA ALA A 36 -10.89 2.75 0.96
C ALA A 36 -11.04 3.57 -0.34
N THR A 37 -10.61 4.81 -0.34
CA THR A 37 -10.41 5.54 -1.60
C THR A 37 -9.03 6.14 -1.48
N ALA A 38 -8.19 5.95 -2.49
CA ALA A 38 -6.88 6.58 -2.45
C ALA A 38 -7.07 8.10 -2.43
N GLU A 39 -6.72 8.71 -1.31
CA GLU A 39 -6.76 10.16 -1.15
C GLU A 39 -5.48 10.78 -1.71
N ALA A 40 -5.54 11.90 -2.41
CA ALA A 40 -4.33 12.51 -2.96
C ALA A 40 -3.59 13.30 -1.87
N PRO A 41 -2.24 13.31 -1.85
CA PRO A 41 -1.48 14.27 -1.04
C PRO A 41 -1.87 15.72 -1.38
N SER A 42 -1.96 16.55 -0.35
CA SER A 42 -2.40 17.96 -0.45
C SER A 42 -1.33 18.91 0.10
N ASP A 43 -1.58 20.21 -0.01
CA ASP A 43 -0.74 21.28 0.55
C ASP A 43 0.75 21.11 0.24
N LEU A 44 1.06 20.79 -1.03
CA LEU A 44 2.43 20.63 -1.45
C LEU A 44 3.18 21.94 -1.16
N THR A 45 4.32 21.86 -0.51
CA THR A 45 5.20 23.00 -0.24
C THR A 45 6.53 22.81 -0.95
N CYS A 46 7.22 23.91 -1.24
CA CYS A 46 8.58 23.87 -1.74
C CYS A 46 9.43 24.85 -0.94
N ARG A 47 10.55 24.37 -0.39
CA ARG A 47 11.51 25.18 0.35
C ARG A 47 12.91 25.06 -0.25
N ASN A 48 13.54 26.20 -0.54
CA ASN A 48 14.95 26.24 -0.91
C ASN A 48 15.83 25.97 0.32
N ASN A 49 16.82 25.08 0.20
CA ASN A 49 17.82 24.83 1.22
C ASN A 49 19.13 25.55 0.90
N LEU A 50 19.95 25.78 1.94
CA LEU A 50 21.22 26.51 1.80
C LEU A 50 22.26 25.76 0.96
N ASP A 51 22.17 24.44 0.86
CA ASP A 51 23.07 23.61 0.06
C ASP A 51 22.69 23.56 -1.43
N GLY A 52 21.74 24.39 -1.88
CA GLY A 52 21.28 24.41 -3.27
C GLY A 52 20.35 23.26 -3.64
N SER A 53 19.80 22.53 -2.66
CA SER A 53 18.70 21.59 -2.87
C SER A 53 17.34 22.24 -2.59
N VAL A 54 16.26 21.57 -2.96
CA VAL A 54 14.90 21.92 -2.50
C VAL A 54 14.31 20.80 -1.66
N THR A 55 13.44 21.16 -0.73
CA THR A 55 12.59 20.22 -0.01
C THR A 55 11.16 20.41 -0.48
N ILE A 56 10.56 19.34 -1.02
CA ILE A 56 9.12 19.28 -1.30
C ILE A 56 8.45 18.64 -0.10
N GLY A 57 7.49 19.32 0.51
CA GLY A 57 6.66 18.78 1.58
C GLY A 57 5.22 18.57 1.11
N TRP A 58 4.44 17.74 1.82
CA TRP A 58 3.01 17.54 1.58
C TRP A 58 2.29 17.14 2.87
N ALA A 59 0.98 17.42 2.91
CA ALA A 59 0.06 16.91 3.92
C ALA A 59 -0.58 15.60 3.47
N TYR A 60 -0.93 14.75 4.44
CA TYR A 60 -1.62 13.49 4.21
C TYR A 60 -2.18 12.93 5.52
N ASP A 61 -3.51 13.00 5.66
CA ASP A 61 -4.24 12.66 6.89
C ASP A 61 -5.24 11.48 6.70
N ALA A 62 -5.07 10.73 5.61
CA ALA A 62 -5.89 9.56 5.27
C ALA A 62 -5.32 8.25 5.83
N GLU A 63 -5.82 7.10 5.36
CA GLU A 63 -5.31 5.79 5.75
C GLU A 63 -3.82 5.60 5.41
N THR A 64 -3.09 4.86 6.24
CA THR A 64 -1.66 4.60 6.03
C THR A 64 -1.41 3.99 4.64
N PRO A 65 -0.62 4.65 3.78
CA PRO A 65 -0.36 4.13 2.45
C PRO A 65 0.71 3.04 2.50
N VAL A 66 1.01 2.43 1.34
CA VAL A 66 2.20 1.58 1.18
C VAL A 66 3.43 2.45 0.97
N ASN A 67 3.32 3.47 0.12
CA ASN A 67 4.39 4.40 -0.19
C ASN A 67 3.85 5.71 -0.79
N PHE A 68 4.76 6.68 -0.92
CA PHE A 68 4.59 7.84 -1.78
C PHE A 68 5.58 7.78 -2.94
N GLU A 69 5.15 8.27 -4.09
CA GLU A 69 5.97 8.43 -5.29
C GLU A 69 6.09 9.90 -5.67
N ILE A 70 7.30 10.30 -6.05
CA ILE A 70 7.57 11.66 -6.52
C ILE A 70 7.55 11.66 -8.04
N LEU A 71 6.49 12.22 -8.61
CA LEU A 71 6.28 12.27 -10.04
C LEU A 71 6.80 13.58 -10.61
N VAL A 72 7.57 13.51 -11.69
CA VAL A 72 8.07 14.71 -12.36
C VAL A 72 7.69 14.73 -13.83
N ASP A 73 7.13 15.86 -14.26
CA ASP A 73 6.67 16.12 -15.63
C ASP A 73 5.71 15.04 -16.18
N GLY A 74 5.05 14.30 -15.28
CA GLY A 74 4.17 13.18 -15.62
C GLY A 74 4.90 11.95 -16.21
N ARG A 75 6.24 11.90 -16.16
CA ARG A 75 7.05 10.87 -16.85
C ARG A 75 7.36 9.64 -16.00
N GLY A 76 6.91 9.62 -14.75
CA GLY A 76 7.13 8.52 -13.81
C GLY A 76 7.68 8.99 -12.48
N SER A 77 7.87 8.02 -11.58
CA SER A 77 8.45 8.26 -10.25
C SER A 77 9.96 8.33 -10.33
N ILE A 78 10.54 9.35 -9.71
CA ILE A 78 11.98 9.52 -9.51
C ILE A 78 12.44 9.06 -8.11
N ALA A 79 11.49 8.85 -7.20
CA ALA A 79 11.74 8.43 -5.83
C ALA A 79 10.48 7.79 -5.25
N THR A 80 10.68 6.68 -4.55
CA THR A 80 9.64 6.00 -3.76
C THR A 80 10.02 6.12 -2.29
N LEU A 81 9.07 6.56 -1.47
CA LEU A 81 9.26 6.91 -0.07
C LEU A 81 8.31 6.11 0.81
N GLY A 82 8.74 5.81 2.03
CA GLY A 82 7.92 5.07 2.99
C GLY A 82 6.62 5.79 3.37
N PRO A 83 5.70 5.11 4.06
CA PRO A 83 4.35 5.60 4.34
C PRO A 83 4.29 6.78 5.34
N ASP A 84 5.35 6.98 6.10
CA ASP A 84 5.48 8.10 7.05
C ASP A 84 6.13 9.33 6.40
N ALA A 85 6.56 9.25 5.14
CA ALA A 85 7.18 10.38 4.47
C ALA A 85 6.16 11.51 4.27
N ARG A 86 6.57 12.72 4.67
CA ARG A 86 5.84 13.98 4.42
C ARG A 86 6.70 15.03 3.71
N SER A 87 7.92 14.64 3.35
CA SER A 87 8.81 15.46 2.54
C SER A 87 9.85 14.64 1.81
N VAL A 88 10.41 15.22 0.76
CA VAL A 88 11.56 14.70 0.02
C VAL A 88 12.52 15.84 -0.31
N ARG A 89 13.82 15.55 -0.28
CA ARG A 89 14.86 16.49 -0.70
C ARG A 89 15.29 16.17 -2.11
N LEU A 90 15.15 17.14 -3.01
CA LEU A 90 15.52 17.03 -4.42
C LEU A 90 16.78 17.86 -4.68
N ARG A 91 17.74 17.26 -5.37
CA ARG A 91 19.02 17.89 -5.72
C ARG A 91 19.12 18.08 -7.21
N ALA A 92 20.04 18.93 -7.63
CA ALA A 92 20.28 19.19 -9.04
C ALA A 92 20.90 18.02 -9.82
N ASN A 93 21.26 16.91 -9.16
CA ASN A 93 21.72 15.68 -9.78
C ASN A 93 20.68 14.56 -9.72
N THR A 94 19.52 14.79 -9.11
CA THR A 94 18.38 13.86 -9.13
C THR A 94 17.85 13.79 -10.57
N PRO A 95 17.50 12.60 -11.10
CA PRO A 95 17.19 12.40 -12.52
C PRO A 95 15.90 13.13 -12.94
N PHE A 96 16.02 14.41 -13.30
CA PHE A 96 15.00 15.25 -13.90
C PHE A 96 15.51 15.81 -15.22
N SER A 97 14.63 16.39 -16.03
CA SER A 97 15.03 17.08 -17.27
C SER A 97 15.80 18.37 -16.92
N PHE A 98 17.13 18.32 -16.91
CA PHE A 98 17.99 19.43 -16.48
C PHE A 98 17.92 20.66 -17.40
N GLY A 99 18.07 21.86 -16.82
CA GLY A 99 18.07 23.13 -17.55
C GLY A 99 16.69 23.71 -17.89
N ARG A 100 15.62 23.16 -17.30
CA ARG A 100 14.24 23.64 -17.43
C ARG A 100 13.52 23.62 -16.08
N THR A 101 12.41 24.33 -15.99
CA THR A 101 11.48 24.23 -14.86
C THR A 101 10.66 22.95 -15.01
N SER A 102 10.79 22.04 -14.06
CA SER A 102 10.02 20.80 -13.99
C SER A 102 8.87 20.91 -13.00
N VAL A 103 7.80 20.19 -13.26
CA VAL A 103 6.61 20.16 -12.41
C VAL A 103 6.64 18.89 -11.55
N VAL A 104 6.69 19.07 -10.24
CA VAL A 104 6.71 18.00 -9.24
C VAL A 104 5.31 17.78 -8.66
N ARG A 105 4.87 16.54 -8.65
CA ARG A 105 3.64 16.06 -7.99
C ARG A 105 3.99 14.91 -7.06
N VAL A 106 3.13 14.66 -6.08
CA VAL A 106 3.26 13.52 -5.17
C VAL A 106 2.08 12.60 -5.38
N ARG A 107 2.35 11.31 -5.53
CA ARG A 107 1.33 10.26 -5.61
C ARG A 107 1.38 9.43 -4.34
N THR A 108 0.24 9.23 -3.70
CA THR A 108 0.10 8.17 -2.71
C THR A 108 -0.22 6.85 -3.40
N ASN A 109 0.23 5.73 -2.84
CA ASN A 109 -0.21 4.40 -3.25
C ASN A 109 -0.71 3.64 -2.02
N LEU A 110 -2.00 3.30 -2.01
CA LEU A 110 -2.59 2.42 -1.00
C LEU A 110 -2.27 0.94 -1.30
N THR A 111 -2.09 0.60 -2.57
CA THR A 111 -1.64 -0.72 -3.05
C THR A 111 -0.79 -0.57 -4.30
N LEU A 112 -0.30 -1.67 -4.88
CA LEU A 112 0.49 -1.66 -6.12
C LEU A 112 -0.24 -1.06 -7.33
N THR A 113 -1.56 -1.15 -7.38
CA THR A 113 -2.37 -0.69 -8.51
C THR A 113 -3.27 0.49 -8.16
N TRP A 114 -3.35 0.86 -6.88
CA TRP A 114 -4.29 1.85 -6.40
C TRP A 114 -3.58 2.99 -5.68
N GLY A 115 -3.75 4.18 -6.24
CA GLY A 115 -3.12 5.39 -5.74
C GLY A 115 -3.82 6.63 -6.28
N ALA A 116 -3.45 7.78 -5.71
CA ALA A 116 -3.98 9.07 -6.11
C ALA A 116 -2.85 10.09 -6.16
N THR A 117 -2.87 10.92 -7.20
CA THR A 117 -1.85 11.94 -7.45
C THR A 117 -2.38 13.29 -7.01
N SER A 118 -1.53 14.10 -6.38
CA SER A 118 -1.84 15.47 -5.99
C SER A 118 -2.36 16.28 -7.19
N SER A 119 -3.50 16.95 -6.99
CA SER A 119 -4.02 17.94 -7.94
C SER A 119 -3.11 19.17 -8.03
N ASP A 120 -2.49 19.52 -6.91
CA ASP A 120 -1.47 20.56 -6.82
C ASP A 120 -0.11 20.05 -7.28
N ALA A 121 0.73 20.99 -7.70
CA ALA A 121 2.09 20.72 -8.13
C ALA A 121 3.02 21.87 -7.77
N ARG A 122 4.33 21.58 -7.71
CA ARG A 122 5.36 22.59 -7.48
C ARG A 122 6.38 22.61 -8.61
N SER A 123 6.67 23.80 -9.10
CA SER A 123 7.75 24.07 -10.05
C SER A 123 9.09 23.97 -9.33
N VAL A 124 10.00 23.16 -9.88
CA VAL A 124 11.40 23.11 -9.46
C VAL A 124 12.27 23.39 -10.67
N THR A 125 13.03 24.47 -10.60
CA THR A 125 13.99 24.86 -11.62
C THR A 125 15.37 24.37 -11.21
N THR A 126 16.02 23.62 -12.10
CA THR A 126 17.40 23.16 -11.88
C THR A 126 18.35 23.91 -12.79
N ILE A 127 19.39 24.51 -12.20
CA ILE A 127 20.45 25.23 -12.89
C ILE A 127 21.75 24.47 -12.67
N THR A 128 22.39 24.02 -13.76
CA THR A 128 23.67 23.31 -13.70
C THR A 128 24.72 24.07 -14.50
N ILE A 129 25.81 24.47 -13.85
CA ILE A 129 26.95 25.16 -14.46
C ILE A 129 28.21 24.38 -14.06
N LEU A 130 28.97 23.90 -15.05
CA LEU A 130 30.29 23.29 -14.83
C LEU A 130 30.28 22.23 -13.71
N TRP A 131 29.38 21.23 -13.82
CA TRP A 131 29.20 20.12 -12.87
C TRP A 131 28.64 20.48 -11.48
N VAL A 132 28.44 21.77 -11.19
CA VAL A 132 27.76 22.24 -9.99
C VAL A 132 26.31 22.55 -10.34
N GLY A 133 25.38 21.97 -9.61
CA GLY A 133 23.95 22.17 -9.84
C GLY A 133 23.23 22.68 -8.60
N VAL A 134 22.25 23.58 -8.80
CA VAL A 134 21.31 24.02 -7.77
C VAL A 134 19.87 23.79 -8.24
N ALA A 135 19.03 23.33 -7.33
CA ALA A 135 17.58 23.27 -7.49
C ALA A 135 16.95 24.46 -6.74
N ARG A 136 15.92 25.05 -7.34
CA ARG A 136 15.16 26.16 -6.75
C ARG A 136 13.67 25.95 -6.95
N CYS A 137 12.89 26.28 -5.94
CA CYS A 137 11.45 26.46 -6.08
C CYS A 137 11.21 27.59 -7.09
N GLY A 138 10.39 27.32 -8.10
CA GLY A 138 9.91 28.34 -9.03
C GLY A 138 8.54 28.85 -8.65
#